data_AF-A0A6D1AJ72-F1
#
_entry.id   AF-A0A6D1AJ72-F1
#
_cell.length_a   1.000
_cell.length_b   1.000
_cell.length_c   1.000
_cell.angle_alpha   90.00
_cell.angle_beta   90.00
_cell.angle_gamma   90.00
#
_symmetry.space_group_name_H-M   'P 1'
#
loop_
_entity.id
_entity.type
_entity.pdbx_description
1 polymer ?
#
loop_
_entity_poly.entity_id
_entity_poly.type
_entity_poly.pdbx_seq_one_letter_code
_entity_poly.pdbx_strand_id
1 'polypeptide(L)'
;LADILAELHGTDQISAGQSGIEVIRPEDFRQMTADSMVDVKNKLGVSTTLWERWQKWVDDDAYWPGFSSLIHGDLHPPHIL
;
A
#
# COMPACT_ATOMS: atom_id res chain seq x y z
N LEU A 1 8.89 -17.27 -5.77
CA LEU A 1 8.32 -15.96 -5.37
C LEU A 1 7.00 -15.68 -6.09
N ALA A 2 6.95 -15.69 -7.42
CA ALA A 2 5.72 -15.40 -8.18
C ALA A 2 4.53 -16.25 -7.72
N ASP A 3 4.68 -17.58 -7.66
CA ASP A 3 3.59 -18.49 -7.28
C ASP A 3 3.11 -18.24 -5.84
N ILE A 4 4.04 -18.04 -4.89
CA ILE A 4 3.72 -17.76 -3.48
C ILE A 4 2.95 -16.44 -3.34
N LEU A 5 3.33 -15.40 -4.08
CA LEU A 5 2.61 -14.12 -4.05
C LEU A 5 1.22 -14.23 -4.67
N ALA A 6 1.10 -14.97 -5.78
CA ALA A 6 -0.20 -15.21 -6.40
C ALA A 6 -1.14 -15.97 -5.47
N GLU A 7 -0.62 -17.00 -4.79
CA GLU A 7 -1.36 -17.78 -3.80
C GLU A 7 -1.78 -16.92 -2.60
N LEU A 8 -0.86 -16.14 -2.02
CA LEU A 8 -1.13 -15.25 -0.89
C LEU A 8 -2.22 -14.22 -1.25
N HIS A 9 -2.05 -13.51 -2.37
CA HIS A 9 -3.00 -12.47 -2.80
C HIS A 9 -4.38 -13.04 -3.20
N GLY A 10 -4.43 -14.33 -3.56
CA GLY A 10 -5.65 -15.07 -3.87
C GLY A 10 -6.40 -15.63 -2.66
N THR A 11 -5.89 -15.41 -1.43
CA THR A 11 -6.56 -15.84 -0.20
C THR A 11 -7.91 -15.16 -0.02
N ASP A 12 -8.89 -15.88 0.52
CA ASP A 12 -10.22 -15.33 0.81
C ASP A 12 -10.14 -14.15 1.80
N GLN A 13 -10.56 -12.98 1.32
CA GLN A 13 -10.41 -11.72 2.05
C GLN A 13 -11.34 -11.63 3.26
N ILE A 14 -12.50 -12.29 3.19
CA ILE A 14 -13.47 -12.31 4.30
C ILE A 14 -12.87 -13.08 5.48
N SER A 15 -12.39 -14.29 5.22
CA SER A 15 -11.73 -15.14 6.22
C SER A 15 -10.47 -14.47 6.77
N ALA A 16 -9.68 -13.82 5.91
CA ALA A 16 -8.52 -13.05 6.34
C ALA A 16 -8.92 -11.90 7.29
N GLY A 17 -9.91 -11.09 6.92
CA GLY A 17 -10.39 -9.97 7.76
C GLY A 17 -10.94 -10.40 9.12
N GLN A 18 -11.49 -11.62 9.23
CA GLN A 18 -11.97 -12.18 10.50
C GLN A 18 -10.85 -12.53 11.48
N SER A 19 -9.59 -12.59 11.05
CA SER A 19 -8.45 -12.89 11.92
C SER A 19 -7.96 -11.68 12.73
N GLY A 20 -8.59 -10.52 12.61
CA GLY A 20 -8.23 -9.30 13.32
C GLY A 20 -7.08 -8.50 12.69
N ILE A 21 -6.69 -8.83 11.45
CA ILE A 21 -5.78 -8.00 10.66
C ILE A 21 -6.48 -6.71 10.22
N GLU A 22 -5.69 -5.68 9.98
CA GLU A 22 -6.20 -4.44 9.41
C GLU A 22 -6.76 -4.68 8.00
N VAL A 23 -7.96 -4.16 7.73
CA VAL A 23 -8.62 -4.24 6.42
C VAL A 23 -8.78 -2.83 5.89
N ILE A 24 -8.07 -2.53 4.81
CA ILE A 24 -8.07 -1.21 4.16
C ILE A 24 -8.74 -1.34 2.79
N ARG A 25 -9.67 -0.42 2.49
CA ARG A 25 -10.28 -0.36 1.16
C ARG A 25 -9.33 0.29 0.16
N PRO A 26 -9.42 -0.05 -1.13
CA PRO A 26 -8.50 0.50 -2.14
C PRO A 26 -8.50 2.03 -2.17
N GLU A 27 -9.68 2.64 -2.07
CA GLU A 27 -9.84 4.10 -2.03
C GLU A 27 -9.26 4.73 -0.76
N ASP A 28 -9.39 4.06 0.38
CA ASP A 28 -8.88 4.53 1.67
C ASP A 28 -7.34 4.49 1.67
N PHE A 29 -6.73 3.46 1.07
CA PHE A 29 -5.28 3.30 1.03
C PHE A 29 -4.58 4.44 0.27
N ARG A 30 -5.19 4.92 -0.83
CA ARG A 30 -4.69 6.09 -1.57
C ARG A 30 -4.71 7.34 -0.70
N GLN A 31 -5.83 7.58 0.00
CA GLN A 31 -5.95 8.72 0.89
C GLN A 31 -4.96 8.64 2.06
N MET A 32 -4.83 7.48 2.72
CA MET A 32 -3.87 7.24 3.80
C MET A 32 -2.43 7.51 3.35
N THR A 33 -2.09 7.13 2.12
CA THR A 33 -0.77 7.40 1.53
C THR A 33 -0.55 8.90 1.33
N ALA A 34 -1.53 9.62 0.78
CA ALA A 34 -1.47 11.06 0.59
C ALA A 34 -1.33 11.81 1.92
N ASP A 35 -2.11 11.42 2.93
CA ASP A 35 -2.08 12.02 4.27
C ASP A 35 -0.72 11.80 4.94
N SER A 36 -0.14 10.61 4.80
CA SER A 36 1.20 10.30 5.32
C SER A 36 2.29 11.17 4.69
N MET A 37 2.18 11.45 3.38
CA MET A 37 3.12 12.36 2.69
C MET A 37 3.01 13.79 3.21
N VAL A 38 1.78 14.28 3.44
CA VAL A 38 1.52 15.61 4.01
C VAL A 38 2.11 15.70 5.43
N ASP A 39 1.88 14.68 6.26
CA ASP A 39 2.40 14.62 7.62
C ASP A 39 3.94 14.70 7.65
N VAL A 40 4.61 13.91 6.81
CA VAL A 40 6.07 13.93 6.68
C VAL A 40 6.57 15.30 6.21
N LYS A 41 5.94 15.89 5.19
CA LYS A 41 6.32 17.23 4.70
C LYS A 41 6.21 18.29 5.79
N ASN A 42 5.14 18.24 6.58
CA ASN A 42 4.91 19.21 7.65
C ASN A 42 5.89 19.05 8.81
N LYS A 43 6.28 17.82 9.14
CA LYS A 43 7.16 17.53 10.29
C LYS A 43 8.65 17.63 9.96
N LEU A 44 9.06 17.17 8.78
CA LEU A 44 10.46 16.97 8.42
C LEU A 44 10.90 17.79 7.20
N GLY A 45 9.96 18.35 6.45
CA GLY A 45 10.22 18.92 5.14
C GLY A 45 10.44 17.86 4.07
N VAL A 46 10.17 18.22 2.82
CA VAL A 46 10.40 17.39 1.64
C VAL A 46 10.88 18.31 0.51
N SER A 47 11.87 17.88 -0.27
CA SER A 47 12.34 18.68 -1.41
C SER A 47 11.22 18.85 -2.44
N THR A 48 11.18 20.00 -3.13
CA THR A 48 10.16 20.28 -4.14
C THR A 48 10.07 19.17 -5.19
N THR A 49 11.21 18.70 -5.70
CA THR A 49 11.26 17.62 -6.70
C THR A 49 10.63 16.32 -6.21
N LEU A 50 10.88 15.92 -4.95
CA LEU A 50 10.31 14.70 -4.39
C LEU A 50 8.80 14.87 -4.13
N TRP A 51 8.40 16.04 -3.62
CA TRP A 51 7.00 16.36 -3.40
C TRP A 51 6.20 16.29 -4.71
N GLU A 52 6.65 16.97 -5.76
CA GLU A 52 6.00 16.96 -7.07
C GLU A 52 5.88 15.55 -7.65
N ARG A 53 6.92 14.71 -7.48
CA ARG A 53 6.87 13.32 -7.93
C ARG A 53 5.80 12.52 -7.19
N TRP A 54 5.73 12.67 -5.87
CA TRP A 54 4.71 12.00 -5.05
C TRP A 54 3.30 12.44 -5.43
N GLN A 55 3.05 13.74 -5.58
CA GLN A 55 1.73 14.24 -5.97
C GLN A 55 1.33 13.75 -7.36
N LYS A 56 2.25 13.75 -8.35
CA LYS A 56 1.97 13.18 -9.68
C LYS A 56 1.58 11.69 -9.63
N TRP A 57 2.19 10.92 -8.73
CA TRP A 57 1.83 9.51 -8.55
C TRP A 57 0.49 9.35 -7.82
N VAL A 58 0.26 10.13 -6.76
CA VAL A 58 -1.01 10.11 -6.03
C VAL A 58 -2.17 10.55 -6.91
N ASP A 59 -1.99 11.49 -7.83
CA ASP A 59 -3.07 12.05 -8.66
C ASP A 59 -3.39 11.22 -9.92
N ASP A 60 -2.56 10.23 -10.29
CA ASP A 60 -2.76 9.41 -11.49
C ASP A 60 -3.43 8.07 -11.15
N ASP A 61 -4.72 7.97 -11.49
CA ASP A 61 -5.57 6.80 -11.26
C ASP A 61 -5.01 5.50 -11.85
N ALA A 62 -4.18 5.57 -12.90
CA ALA A 62 -3.62 4.38 -13.55
C ALA A 62 -2.68 3.56 -12.65
N TYR A 63 -2.17 4.15 -11.56
CA TYR A 63 -1.28 3.47 -10.61
C TYR A 63 -1.98 2.89 -9.39
N TRP A 64 -3.29 3.12 -9.22
CA TRP A 64 -4.02 2.69 -8.03
C TRP A 64 -4.93 1.50 -8.36
N PRO A 65 -4.73 0.33 -7.71
CA PRO A 65 -5.58 -0.82 -7.95
C PRO A 65 -6.99 -0.57 -7.42
N GLY A 66 -8.01 -1.05 -8.14
CA GLY A 66 -9.41 -1.03 -7.69
C GLY A 66 -9.77 -2.17 -6.72
N PHE A 67 -8.78 -2.85 -6.14
CA PHE A 67 -8.96 -3.99 -5.24
C PHE A 67 -7.87 -4.02 -4.18
N SER A 68 -8.18 -4.64 -3.04
CA SER A 68 -7.24 -4.96 -1.96
C SER A 68 -6.99 -6.47 -1.97
N SER A 69 -5.88 -6.93 -1.39
CA SER A 69 -5.55 -8.34 -1.20
C SER A 69 -4.82 -8.52 0.13
N LEU A 70 -4.82 -9.74 0.68
CA LEU A 70 -3.96 -10.08 1.82
C LEU A 70 -2.49 -9.96 1.38
N ILE A 71 -1.68 -9.24 2.16
CA ILE A 71 -0.25 -9.06 1.90
C ILE A 71 0.57 -9.45 3.13
N HIS A 72 1.86 -9.73 2.92
CA HIS A 72 2.83 -9.89 4.01
C HIS A 72 3.22 -8.53 4.64
N GLY A 73 3.19 -7.44 3.87
CA GLY A 73 3.56 -6.09 4.32
C GLY A 73 5.06 -5.81 4.41
N ASP A 74 5.89 -6.83 4.65
CA ASP A 74 7.36 -6.68 4.77
C ASP A 74 8.14 -7.82 4.06
N LEU A 75 7.81 -8.07 2.79
CA LEU A 75 8.37 -9.20 2.04
C LEU A 75 9.71 -8.81 1.37
N HIS A 76 10.81 -9.36 1.87
CA HIS A 76 12.16 -9.16 1.34
C HIS A 76 13.05 -10.40 1.61
N PRO A 77 14.24 -10.57 1.00
CA PRO A 77 14.97 -11.85 1.04
C PRO A 77 15.23 -12.43 2.44
N PRO A 78 15.56 -11.63 3.48
CA PRO A 78 15.65 -12.16 4.85
C PRO A 78 14.36 -12.78 5.44
N HIS A 79 13.19 -12.51 4.86
CA HIS A 79 11.89 -13.05 5.26
C HIS A 79 11.39 -14.14 4.30
N ILE A 80 12.24 -14.62 3.40
CA ILE A 80 11.94 -15.69 2.44
C ILE A 80 12.94 -16.82 2.68
N LEU A 81 12.42 -18.01 3.00
CA LEU A 81 13.20 -19.22 3.25
C LEU A 81 13.43 -20.03 1.97
#